data_AF-A0A1C2GKM0-F1
#
_entry.id   AF-A0A1C2GKM0-F1
#
_cell.length_a   1.000
_cell.length_b   1.000
_cell.length_c   1.000
_cell.angle_alpha   90.00
_cell.angle_beta   90.00
_cell.angle_gamma   90.00
#
_symmetry.space_group_name_H-M   'P 1'
#
loop_
_entity.id
_entity.type
_entity.pdbx_description
1 polymer ?
#
loop_
_entity_poly.entity_id
_entity_poly.type
_entity_poly.pdbx_seq_one_letter_code
_entity_poly.pdbx_strand_id
1 'polypeptide(L)' 'MEYIRMVKIRHAAMLIDTGQYSIKEVSHMIGIHDTKYFSQRFKEVMGMLPSEYKKQHQG' A
#
# COMPACT_ATOMS: atom_id res chain seq x y z
N MET A 1 9.70 -5.40 15.31
CA MET A 1 8.48 -5.90 14.64
C MET A 1 8.46 -5.54 13.15
N GLU A 2 9.48 -5.92 12.37
CA GLU A 2 9.52 -5.68 10.92
C GLU A 2 8.53 -6.58 10.16
N TYR A 3 8.37 -7.82 10.63
CA TYR A 3 7.45 -8.80 10.04
C TYR A 3 5.99 -8.30 9.95
N ILE A 4 5.47 -7.73 11.04
CA ILE A 4 4.10 -7.21 11.08
C ILE A 4 3.91 -6.06 10.08
N ARG A 5 4.93 -5.19 9.91
CA ARG A 5 4.89 -4.11 8.92
C ARG A 5 4.82 -4.67 7.50
N MET A 6 5.65 -5.67 7.19
CA MET A 6 5.63 -6.32 5.87
C MET A 6 4.26 -6.97 5.58
N VAL A 7 3.66 -7.66 6.56
CA VAL A 7 2.32 -8.26 6.40
C VAL A 7 1.26 -7.18 6.13
N LYS A 8 1.30 -6.06 6.85
CA LYS A 8 0.37 -4.93 6.60
C LYS A 8 0.52 -4.35 5.19
N ILE A 9 1.76 -4.20 4.71
CA ILE A 9 2.00 -3.68 3.36
C ILE A 9 1.52 -4.66 2.28
N ARG A 10 1.70 -5.96 2.47
CA ARG A 10 1.13 -6.98 1.56
C ARG A 10 -0.40 -6.92 1.54
N HIS A 11 -1.04 -6.72 2.69
CA HIS A 11 -2.48 -6.51 2.75
C HIS A 11 -2.91 -5.23 2.04
N ALA A 12 -2.13 -4.14 2.14
CA ALA A 12 -2.39 -2.92 1.38
C ALA A 12 -2.34 -3.15 -0.14
N ALA A 13 -1.41 -3.98 -0.63
CA ALA A 13 -1.35 -4.34 -2.05
C ALA A 13 -2.63 -5.07 -2.49
N MET A 14 -3.11 -6.04 -1.71
CA MET A 14 -4.38 -6.74 -1.97
C MET A 14 -5.57 -5.78 -2.03
N LEU A 15 -5.64 -4.80 -1.12
CA LEU A 15 -6.69 -3.78 -1.13
C LEU A 15 -6.59 -2.88 -2.36
N ILE A 16 -5.38 -2.53 -2.81
CA ILE A 16 -5.18 -1.80 -4.06
C ILE A 16 -5.65 -2.64 -5.24
N ASP A 17 -5.34 -3.93 -5.30
CA ASP A 17 -5.75 -4.81 -6.42
C ASP A 17 -7.27 -4.89 -6.58
N THR A 18 -8.06 -4.67 -5.52
CA THR A 18 -9.52 -4.67 -5.61
C THR A 18 -10.10 -3.56 -6.49
N GLY A 19 -9.38 -2.47 -6.75
CA GLY A 19 -9.96 -1.31 -7.46
C GLY A 19 -10.86 -0.41 -6.61
N GLN A 20 -11.28 -0.84 -5.44
CA GLN A 20 -12.37 -0.20 -4.70
C GLN A 20 -11.93 1.01 -3.89
N TYR A 21 -10.63 1.12 -3.59
CA TYR A 21 -10.11 2.12 -2.66
C TYR A 21 -9.05 3.02 -3.29
N SER A 22 -9.02 4.26 -2.83
CA SER A 22 -7.91 5.18 -3.07
C SER A 22 -6.69 4.79 -2.23
N ILE A 23 -5.51 5.24 -2.66
CA ILE A 23 -4.26 5.01 -1.92
C ILE A 23 -4.34 5.56 -0.49
N LYS A 24 -5.05 6.67 -0.29
CA LYS A 24 -5.27 7.28 1.02
C LYS A 24 -6.15 6.40 1.92
N GLU A 25 -7.24 5.85 1.39
CA GLU A 25 -8.12 4.94 2.15
C GLU A 25 -7.38 3.67 2.56
N VAL A 26 -6.62 3.08 1.62
CA VAL A 26 -5.80 1.89 1.91
C VAL A 26 -4.79 2.17 3.03
N SER A 27 -4.12 3.32 3.03
CA SER A 27 -3.16 3.66 4.09
C SER A 27 -3.85 3.72 5.46
N HIS A 28 -5.04 4.31 5.53
CA HIS A 28 -5.84 4.37 6.76
C HIS A 28 -6.30 2.99 7.21
N MET A 29 -6.74 2.12 6.29
CA MET A 29 -7.21 0.76 6.60
C MET A 29 -6.14 -0.13 7.23
N ILE A 30 -4.87 0.07 6.90
CA ILE A 30 -3.76 -0.68 7.52
C ILE A 30 -3.17 0.01 8.77
N GLY A 31 -3.77 1.13 9.19
CA GLY A 31 -3.38 1.91 10.37
C GLY A 31 -2.16 2.81 10.14
N ILE A 32 -1.96 3.31 8.92
CA ILE A 32 -0.91 4.27 8.56
C ILE A 32 -1.55 5.57 8.05
N HIS A 33 -1.64 6.56 8.94
CA HIS A 33 -2.26 7.86 8.63
C HIS A 33 -1.34 8.79 7.82
N ASP A 34 -0.03 8.64 7.96
CA ASP A 34 0.94 9.36 7.13
C ASP A 34 1.10 8.66 5.77
N THR A 35 0.49 9.23 4.74
CA THR A 35 0.54 8.72 3.36
C THR A 35 1.95 8.74 2.76
N LYS A 36 2.83 9.66 3.19
CA LYS A 36 4.22 9.72 2.74
C LYS A 36 5.01 8.57 3.33
N TYR A 37 4.85 8.34 4.64
CA TYR A 37 5.44 7.18 5.31
C TYR A 37 4.93 5.87 4.71
N PHE A 38 3.62 5.75 4.48
CA PHE A 38 3.02 4.60 3.79
C PHE A 38 3.67 4.35 2.43
N SER A 39 3.76 5.37 1.59
CA SER A 39 4.30 5.23 0.22
C SER A 39 5.76 4.79 0.23
N GLN A 40 6.56 5.30 1.17
CA GLN A 40 7.95 4.88 1.33
C GLN A 40 8.05 3.40 1.76
N ARG A 41 7.28 2.98 2.77
CA ARG A 41 7.26 1.58 3.21
C ARG A 41 6.72 0.64 2.15
N PHE A 42 5.71 1.08 1.41
CA PHE A 42 5.14 0.32 0.31
C PHE A 42 6.20 0.08 -0.78
N LYS A 43 6.93 1.13 -1.17
CA LYS A 43 8.02 1.01 -2.14
C LYS A 43 9.14 0.09 -1.67
N GLU A 44 9.51 0.14 -0.39
CA GLU A 44 10.56 -0.73 0.16
C GLU A 44 10.17 -2.22 0.13
N VAL A 45 8.90 -2.54 0.34
CA VAL A 45 8.42 -3.94 0.38
C VAL A 45 8.01 -4.45 -1.01
N MET A 46 7.37 -3.61 -1.83
CA MET A 46 6.79 -4.00 -3.13
C MET A 46 7.67 -3.60 -4.33
N GLY A 47 8.72 -2.81 -4.11
CA GLY A 47 9.65 -2.35 -5.16
C GLY A 47 9.19 -1.13 -5.96
N MET A 48 7.96 -0.65 -5.78
CA MET A 48 7.38 0.48 -6.52
C MET A 48 6.40 1.29 -5.67
N LEU A 49 6.06 2.51 -6.10
CA LEU A 49 5.10 3.35 -5.39
C LEU A 49 3.68 2.76 -5.48
N PRO A 50 2.83 2.98 -4.46
CA PRO A 50 1.46 2.47 -4.46
C PRO A 50 0.63 3.01 -5.63
N SER A 51 0.90 4.24 -6.10
CA SER A 51 0.27 4.82 -7.29
C SER A 51 0.70 4.14 -8.59
N GLU A 52 1.98 3.74 -8.69
CA GLU A 52 2.52 3.00 -9.84
C GLU A 52 1.92 1.58 -9.86
N TYR A 53 1.92 0.91 -8.70
CA TYR A 53 1.32 -0.40 -8.51
C TYR A 53 -0.15 -0.40 -8.91
N LYS A 54 -0.93 0.58 -8.43
CA LYS A 54 -2.34 0.76 -8.80
C LYS A 54 -2.53 0.88 -10.31
N LYS A 55 -1.71 1.69 -10.98
CA LYS A 55 -1.78 1.89 -12.44
C LYS A 55 -1.45 0.62 -13.23
N GLN A 56 -0.55 -0.22 -12.73
CA GLN A 56 -0.14 -1.46 -13.39
C GLN A 56 -1.20 -2.58 -13.27
N HIS A 57 -1.94 -2.62 -12.16
CA HIS A 57 -2.89 -3.71 -11.86
C HIS A 57 -4.35 -3.35 -12.16
N GLN A 58 -4.66 -2.06 -12.38
CA GLN A 58 -5.99 -1.57 -12.73
C GLN A 58 -6.03 -0.92 -14.13
N GLY A 59 -5.02 -1.21 -14.96
CA GLY A 59 -4.99 -0.85 -16.38
C GLY A 59 -5.68 -1.89 -17.24
#